data_AF-A0A0F8Z0R5-F1
#
_entry.id   AF-A0A0F8Z0R5-F1
#
_cell.length_a   1.000
_cell.length_b   1.000
_cell.length_c   1.000
_cell.angle_alpha   90.00
_cell.angle_beta   90.00
_cell.angle_gamma   90.00
#
_symmetry.space_group_name_H-M   'P 1'
#
loop_
_entity.id
_entity.type
_entity.pdbx_description
1 polymer ?
#
loop_
_entity_poly.entity_id
_entity_poly.type
_entity_poly.pdbx_seq_one_letter_code
_entity_poly.pdbx_strand_id
1 'polypeptide(L)' 'PDRGALAKKSELPAERLHVKVGYTDEVVARIATEVHADLVIIGTLNQLGRESSRRGNTAARVIGNQSVDVMVVN' A
#
# COMPACT_ATOMS: atom_id res chain seq x y z
N PRO A 1 -9.05 0.03 -8.68
CA PRO A 1 -9.36 1.49 -8.64
C PRO A 1 -8.80 2.14 -9.91
N ASP A 2 -9.44 3.20 -10.40
CA ASP A 2 -8.94 3.99 -11.52
C ASP A 2 -7.71 4.80 -11.07
N ARG A 3 -6.55 4.50 -11.64
CA ARG A 3 -5.27 5.13 -11.30
C ARG A 3 -5.23 6.60 -11.72
N GLY A 4 -5.86 6.95 -12.84
CA GLY A 4 -5.91 8.32 -13.34
C GLY A 4 -6.81 9.21 -12.47
N ALA A 5 -7.94 8.68 -12.01
CA ALA A 5 -8.80 9.38 -11.07
C ALA A 5 -8.10 9.61 -9.71
N LEU A 6 -7.37 8.62 -9.20
CA LEU A 6 -6.58 8.73 -7.96
C LEU A 6 -5.46 9.77 -8.08
N ALA A 7 -4.70 9.75 -9.17
CA ALA A 7 -3.64 10.72 -9.42
C ALA A 7 -4.20 12.16 -9.40
N LYS A 8 -5.31 12.40 -10.11
CA LYS A 8 -6.00 13.71 -10.13
C LYS A 8 -6.48 14.15 -8.74
N LYS A 9 -7.10 13.24 -7.97
CA LYS A 9 -7.66 13.57 -6.65
C LYS A 9 -6.58 13.80 -5.58
N SER A 10 -5.41 13.16 -5.73
CA SER A 10 -4.32 13.28 -4.76
C SER A 10 -3.56 14.60 -4.83
N GLU A 11 -3.66 15.33 -5.95
CA GLU A 11 -2.90 16.55 -6.23
C GLU A 11 -1.37 16.39 -6.08
N LEU A 12 -0.88 15.13 -6.13
CA LEU A 12 0.54 14.82 -6.03
C LEU A 12 1.22 14.99 -7.40
N PRO A 13 2.45 15.51 -7.43
CA PRO A 13 3.26 15.55 -8.64
C PRO A 13 3.57 14.12 -9.11
N ALA A 14 3.71 13.92 -10.42
CA ALA A 14 3.82 12.60 -11.04
C ALA A 14 5.03 11.80 -10.52
N GLU A 15 6.11 12.49 -10.14
CA GLU A 15 7.33 11.89 -9.61
C GLU A 15 7.13 11.23 -8.24
N ARG A 16 6.05 11.60 -7.52
CA ARG A 16 5.64 10.99 -6.24
C ARG A 16 4.62 9.86 -6.42
N LEU A 17 4.27 9.51 -7.65
CA LEU A 17 3.36 8.40 -7.96
C LEU A 17 4.15 7.19 -8.47
N HIS A 18 4.24 6.16 -7.63
CA HIS A 18 5.04 4.97 -7.93
C HIS A 18 4.13 3.84 -8.44
N VAL A 19 4.12 3.61 -9.76
CA VAL A 19 3.45 2.45 -10.38
C VAL A 19 4.51 1.43 -10.78
N LYS A 20 4.62 0.34 -10.01
CA LYS A 20 5.64 -0.69 -10.20
C LYS A 20 5.00 -2.07 -10.32
N VAL A 21 5.65 -2.94 -11.09
CA VAL A 21 5.30 -4.37 -11.19
C VAL A 21 6.07 -5.15 -10.13
N GLY A 22 5.41 -6.11 -9.48
CA GLY A 22 6.02 -6.98 -8.48
C GLY A 22 5.03 -7.39 -7.38
N TYR A 23 5.52 -8.16 -6.41
CA TYR A 23 4.76 -8.48 -5.20
C TYR A 23 4.62 -7.23 -4.33
N THR A 24 3.43 -7.02 -3.77
CA THR A 24 3.07 -5.75 -3.11
C THR A 24 3.96 -5.44 -1.91
N ASP A 25 4.26 -6.44 -1.08
CA ASP A 25 5.15 -6.36 0.07
C ASP A 25 6.59 -5.99 -0.31
N GLU A 26 7.14 -6.62 -1.34
CA GLU A 26 8.48 -6.30 -1.84
C GLU A 26 8.55 -4.91 -2.46
N VAL A 27 7.55 -4.56 -3.29
CA VAL A 27 7.48 -3.27 -3.97
C VAL A 27 7.34 -2.14 -2.95
N VAL A 28 6.43 -2.26 -1.98
CA VAL A 28 6.21 -1.23 -0.97
C VAL A 28 7.45 -1.05 -0.09
N ALA A 29 8.09 -2.13 0.37
CA ALA A 29 9.31 -2.05 1.18
C ALA A 29 10.46 -1.38 0.42
N ARG A 30 10.65 -1.73 -0.86
CA ARG A 30 11.65 -1.10 -1.73
C ARG A 30 11.36 0.39 -1.90
N ILE A 31 10.13 0.77 -2.26
CA ILE A 31 9.79 2.19 -2.46
C ILE A 31 9.90 2.98 -1.15
N ALA A 32 9.47 2.43 -0.02
CA ALA A 32 9.62 3.07 1.28
C ALA A 32 11.10 3.36 1.60
N THR A 33 12.00 2.43 1.26
CA THR A 33 13.44 2.64 1.38
C THR A 33 13.96 3.71 0.42
N GLU A 34 13.58 3.65 -0.86
CA GLU A 34 14.00 4.59 -1.91
C GLU A 34 13.59 6.04 -1.61
N VAL A 35 12.41 6.24 -1.00
CA VAL A 35 11.89 7.58 -0.68
C VAL A 35 12.19 8.01 0.75
N HIS A 36 12.94 7.21 1.52
CA HIS A 36 13.22 7.44 2.93
C HIS A 36 11.95 7.70 3.75
N ALA A 37 10.93 6.85 3.58
CA ALA A 37 9.67 6.98 4.31
C ALA A 37 9.85 6.67 5.80
N ASP A 38 9.29 7.50 6.67
CA ASP A 38 9.21 7.21 8.12
C ASP A 38 7.99 6.36 8.48
N LEU A 39 6.93 6.40 7.65
CA LEU A 39 5.65 5.73 7.89
C LEU A 39 5.05 5.22 6.59
N VAL A 40 4.54 3.98 6.62
CA VAL A 40 3.73 3.39 5.55
C VAL A 40 2.28 3.30 6.01
N ILE A 41 1.36 3.93 5.26
CA ILE A 41 -0.08 3.86 5.52
C ILE A 41 -0.72 2.91 4.53
N ILE A 42 -1.43 1.89 5.04
CA ILE A 42 -2.20 0.97 4.21
C ILE A 42 -3.68 0.95 4.62
N GLY A 43 -4.54 0.95 3.61
CA GLY A 43 -5.95 0.67 3.78
C GLY A 43 -6.18 -0.83 3.84
N THR A 44 -6.94 -1.30 4.82
CA THR A 44 -7.63 -2.59 4.70
C THR A 44 -9.07 -2.36 4.30
N LEU A 45 -9.71 -3.35 3.72
CA LEU A 45 -11.17 -3.30 3.56
C LEU A 45 -11.80 -3.73 4.91
N ASN A 46 -13.11 -3.58 5.12
CA ASN A 46 -13.88 -4.22 6.20
C ASN A 46 -14.87 -5.22 5.56
N GLN A 47 -14.62 -6.54 5.65
CA GLN A 47 -15.53 -7.56 5.10
C GLN A 47 -16.37 -8.09 6.24
N LEU A 48 -17.49 -7.41 6.49
CA LEU A 48 -18.60 -8.02 7.20
C LEU A 48 -19.20 -9.10 6.27
N GLY A 49 -18.87 -10.36 6.53
CA GLY A 49 -19.80 -11.47 6.28
C GLY A 49 -19.94 -12.07 4.88
N ARG A 50 -18.96 -12.00 3.96
CA ARG A 50 -18.95 -12.89 2.76
C ARG A 50 -17.54 -13.40 2.46
N GLU A 51 -17.38 -14.71 2.69
CA GLU A 51 -16.37 -15.63 2.12
C GLU A 51 -14.96 -15.04 1.88
N SER A 52 -14.13 -15.21 2.91
CA SER A 52 -12.65 -15.28 2.86
C SER A 52 -11.95 -14.68 1.64
N SER A 53 -11.94 -13.35 1.51
CA SER A 53 -10.98 -12.73 0.61
C SER A 53 -9.60 -12.72 1.28
N ARG A 54 -8.56 -12.85 0.46
CA ARG A 54 -7.11 -12.99 0.75
C ARG A 54 -6.47 -11.83 1.56
N ARG A 55 -7.24 -11.12 2.38
CA ARG A 55 -6.85 -9.96 3.19
C ARG A 55 -5.90 -10.32 4.34
N GLY A 56 -5.89 -11.57 4.77
CA GLY A 56 -4.83 -12.11 5.64
C GLY A 56 -3.47 -12.26 4.96
N ASN A 57 -3.35 -12.06 3.64
CA ASN A 57 -2.09 -12.23 2.93
C ASN A 57 -1.43 -10.89 2.57
N THR A 58 -2.10 -9.98 1.87
CA THR A 58 -1.41 -8.77 1.36
C THR A 58 -1.05 -7.79 2.46
N ALA A 59 -2.00 -7.38 3.32
CA ALA A 59 -1.72 -6.45 4.41
C ALA A 59 -0.73 -7.06 5.41
N ALA A 60 -0.93 -8.33 5.79
CA ALA A 60 -0.02 -9.04 6.68
C ALA A 60 1.40 -9.18 6.12
N ARG A 61 1.55 -9.49 4.82
CA ARG A 61 2.86 -9.52 4.17
C ARG A 61 3.53 -8.16 4.10
N VAL A 62 2.77 -7.11 3.79
CA VAL A 62 3.31 -5.74 3.78
C VAL A 62 3.84 -5.40 5.17
N ILE A 63 3.04 -5.61 6.22
CA ILE A 63 3.44 -5.39 7.63
C ILE A 63 4.68 -6.22 7.98
N GLY A 64 4.71 -7.50 7.61
CA GLY A 64 5.82 -8.40 7.91
C GLY A 64 7.12 -8.11 7.14
N ASN A 65 7.06 -7.28 6.09
CA ASN A 65 8.20 -6.98 5.23
C ASN A 65 8.62 -5.49 5.25
N GLN A 66 8.08 -4.67 6.17
CA GLN A 66 8.50 -3.28 6.33
C GLN A 66 9.62 -3.15 7.38
N SER A 67 10.58 -2.25 7.12
CA SER A 67 11.59 -1.80 8.08
C SER A 67 11.16 -0.55 8.86
N VAL A 68 9.99 0.01 8.55
CA VAL A 68 9.45 1.26 9.10
C VAL A 68 8.06 1.03 9.67
N ASP A 69 7.55 1.99 10.44
CA ASP A 69 6.24 1.88 11.07
C ASP A 69 5.12 1.73 10.02
N VAL A 70 4.12 0.92 10.35
CA VAL A 70 2.96 0.68 9.49
C VAL A 70 1.67 1.06 10.20
N MET A 71 0.95 2.02 9.63
CA MET A 71 -0.39 2.40 10.07
C MET A 71 -1.46 1.76 9.19
N VAL A 72 -2.38 1.03 9.80
CA VAL A 72 -3.53 0.42 9.11
C VAL A 72 -4.77 1.27 9.33
N VAL A 73 -5.47 1.61 8.24
CA VAL A 73 -6.71 2.40 8.25
C VAL A 73 -7.86 1.61 7.63
N ASN A 74 -9.06 1.74 8.18
CA ASN A 74 -10.29 1.02 7.78
C ASN A 74 -11.48 1.96 7.64
#